data_AF-S3LQN3-F1
#
_entry.id   AF-S3LQN3-F1
#
_cell.length_a   1.000
_cell.length_b   1.000
_cell.length_c   1.000
_cell.angle_alpha   90.00
_cell.angle_beta   90.00
_cell.angle_gamma   90.00
#
_symmetry.space_group_name_H-M   'P 1'
#
loop_
_entity.id
_entity.type
_entity.pdbx_description
1 polymer ?
#
loop_
_entity_poly.entity_id
_entity_poly.type
_entity_poly.pdbx_seq_one_letter_code
_entity_poly.pdbx_strand_id
1 'polypeptide(L)'
;MDHIDESLLTAEEQANLDLLKITDKGLLTGVTDKEKLAGNLVIPDSVTEIGNAAFSDCTGLTSVVIPNNVTAIGKHAFSRCTGLTSVVIPDSVTAIGMFAFVCCTDLTSIVIPDSVTSIGNAAFSGCTGLTSVVIPDNVTAIGKLAFFRCTGLTSVVIPDSVTAIGMFTFAGCTDLTSIVIPDSVTVIGRAAFAGCTGLTTVVISDSVTEIEEAAFAGCTGLTTVVIPASVTDIGNGAFAACVNLMQLTVDNANAVYCGEDNIIYTKDKKKLIAAAGTLKGHIVVPDTVTEIGIDSFSGCTGLTNIVIPNSVT
;
A
#
# COMPACT_ATOMS: atom_id res chain seq x y z
N MET A 1 19.47 19.39 -13.82
CA MET A 1 18.79 20.66 -13.50
C MET A 1 19.74 21.45 -12.62
N ASP A 2 19.99 22.70 -13.01
CA ASP A 2 21.09 23.56 -12.56
C ASP A 2 21.04 23.94 -11.07
N HIS A 3 22.20 24.33 -10.53
CA HIS A 3 22.44 24.94 -9.22
C HIS A 3 21.29 25.86 -8.77
N ILE A 4 20.85 25.72 -7.51
CA ILE A 4 19.85 26.61 -6.91
C ILE A 4 20.51 27.98 -6.71
N ASP A 5 20.06 28.99 -7.47
CA ASP A 5 20.48 30.37 -7.27
C ASP A 5 19.71 30.99 -6.09
N GLU A 6 20.33 31.00 -4.91
CA GLU A 6 19.77 31.57 -3.69
C GLU A 6 19.40 33.07 -3.85
N SER A 7 19.98 33.79 -4.81
CA SER A 7 19.65 35.20 -5.06
C SER A 7 18.28 35.42 -5.70
N LEU A 8 17.64 34.34 -6.19
CA LEU A 8 16.29 34.35 -6.76
C LEU A 8 15.20 33.98 -5.76
N LEU A 9 15.56 33.68 -4.50
CA LEU A 9 14.62 33.31 -3.45
C LEU A 9 13.76 34.50 -3.01
N THR A 10 12.51 34.21 -2.68
CA THR A 10 11.59 35.12 -2.01
C THR A 10 12.04 35.39 -0.56
N ALA A 11 11.50 36.45 0.04
CA ALA A 11 11.79 36.78 1.44
C ALA A 11 11.34 35.67 2.42
N GLU A 12 10.26 34.94 2.10
CA GLU A 12 9.80 33.79 2.92
C GLU A 12 10.78 32.63 2.82
N GLU A 13 11.23 32.27 1.61
CA GLU A 13 12.22 31.22 1.40
C GLU A 13 13.54 31.54 2.10
N GLN A 14 14.01 32.79 2.03
CA GLN A 14 15.21 33.22 2.74
C GLN A 14 15.06 33.11 4.27
N ALA A 15 13.89 33.49 4.80
CA ALA A 15 13.60 33.33 6.24
C ALA A 15 13.55 31.86 6.65
N ASN A 16 13.05 30.96 5.78
CA ASN A 16 13.06 29.52 6.00
C ASN A 16 14.47 28.94 6.05
N LEU A 17 15.41 29.46 5.24
CA LEU A 17 16.82 29.04 5.27
C LEU A 17 17.48 29.29 6.62
N ASP A 18 17.17 30.42 7.27
CA ASP A 18 17.70 30.79 8.59
C ASP A 18 17.22 29.84 9.71
N LEU A 19 16.19 29.03 9.46
CA LEU A 19 15.69 28.04 10.40
C LEU A 19 16.44 26.69 10.33
N LEU A 20 17.19 26.42 9.26
CA LEU A 20 17.75 25.10 9.01
C LEU A 20 18.95 24.80 9.93
N LYS A 21 19.01 23.56 10.45
CA LYS A 21 20.15 23.04 11.21
C LYS A 21 20.99 22.11 10.33
N ILE A 22 21.99 22.67 9.67
CA ILE A 22 22.90 21.96 8.76
C ILE A 22 24.26 21.81 9.42
N THR A 23 24.84 20.61 9.40
CA THR A 23 26.20 20.35 9.90
C THR A 23 27.25 20.71 8.84
N ASP A 24 28.51 20.87 9.25
CA ASP A 24 29.64 21.11 8.32
C ASP A 24 29.83 20.00 7.26
N LYS A 25 29.18 18.84 7.44
CA LYS A 25 29.21 17.72 6.49
C LYS A 25 28.03 17.68 5.52
N GLY A 26 27.16 18.69 5.53
CA GLY A 26 25.97 18.75 4.67
C GLY A 26 24.78 17.91 5.17
N LEU A 27 24.83 17.36 6.39
CA LEU A 27 23.66 16.71 6.99
C LEU A 27 22.69 17.76 7.53
N LEU A 28 21.47 17.80 7.00
CA LEU A 28 20.36 18.60 7.50
C LEU A 28 19.64 17.83 8.60
N THR A 29 19.78 18.29 9.85
CA THR A 29 19.34 17.56 11.06
C THR A 29 18.00 18.01 11.60
N GLY A 30 17.50 19.17 11.17
CA GLY A 30 16.30 19.74 11.74
C GLY A 30 16.05 21.19 11.36
N VAL A 31 15.05 21.78 12.00
CA VAL A 31 14.83 23.23 12.05
C VAL A 31 14.90 23.75 13.49
N THR A 32 15.16 25.05 13.65
CA THR A 32 15.22 25.74 14.95
C THR A 32 13.83 25.99 15.54
N ASP A 33 12.84 26.29 14.69
CA ASP A 33 11.46 26.57 15.09
C ASP A 33 10.49 26.06 14.01
N LYS A 34 9.77 24.97 14.30
CA LYS A 34 8.88 24.30 13.34
C LYS A 34 7.63 25.14 13.01
N GLU A 35 7.17 25.94 13.98
CA GLU A 35 5.96 26.77 13.83
C GLU A 35 6.20 27.98 12.90
N LYS A 36 7.47 28.34 12.69
CA LYS A 36 7.86 29.42 11.78
C LYS A 36 8.19 28.94 10.37
N LEU A 37 8.49 27.66 10.19
CA LEU A 37 8.76 27.11 8.86
C LEU A 37 7.42 27.02 8.10
N ALA A 38 7.25 27.86 7.09
CA ALA A 38 5.99 28.00 6.37
C ALA A 38 6.19 28.16 4.87
N GLY A 39 5.20 27.76 4.08
CA GLY A 39 5.21 28.02 2.63
C GLY A 39 6.21 27.15 1.88
N ASN A 40 6.99 27.73 0.96
CA ASN A 40 7.96 26.98 0.15
C ASN A 40 9.34 26.91 0.83
N LEU A 41 9.98 25.73 0.76
CA LEU A 41 11.37 25.55 1.16
C LEU A 41 12.21 25.05 -0.02
N VAL A 42 13.26 25.79 -0.32
CA VAL A 42 14.30 25.38 -1.26
C VAL A 42 15.53 25.00 -0.44
N ILE A 43 15.88 23.71 -0.39
CA ILE A 43 17.01 23.24 0.44
C ILE A 43 18.34 23.63 -0.25
N PRO A 44 19.32 24.21 0.47
CA PRO A 44 20.60 24.63 -0.12
C PRO A 44 21.41 23.47 -0.72
N ASP A 45 22.14 23.73 -1.81
CA ASP A 45 22.99 22.73 -2.50
C ASP A 45 24.14 22.18 -1.64
N SER A 46 24.44 22.82 -0.50
CA SER A 46 25.39 22.31 0.50
C SER A 46 24.88 21.07 1.25
N VAL A 47 23.58 20.77 1.16
CA VAL A 47 22.96 19.61 1.81
C VAL A 47 23.16 18.35 0.98
N THR A 48 23.65 17.28 1.63
CA THR A 48 23.94 15.97 1.04
C THR A 48 23.07 14.85 1.59
N GLU A 49 22.44 15.08 2.74
CA GLU A 49 21.55 14.12 3.41
C GLU A 49 20.47 14.87 4.22
N ILE A 50 19.22 14.41 4.13
CA ILE A 50 18.14 14.84 5.03
C ILE A 50 18.05 13.84 6.17
N GLY A 51 18.40 14.29 7.38
CA GLY A 51 18.47 13.45 8.57
C GLY A 51 17.11 13.00 9.09
N ASN A 52 17.17 12.08 10.06
CA ASN A 52 15.97 11.55 10.70
C ASN A 52 15.15 12.67 11.37
N ALA A 53 13.85 12.66 11.15
CA ALA A 53 12.88 13.61 11.71
C ALA A 53 13.17 15.11 11.46
N ALA A 54 14.00 15.44 10.46
CA ALA A 54 14.48 16.82 10.26
C ALA A 54 13.34 17.84 10.09
N PHE A 55 12.29 17.48 9.37
CA PHE A 55 11.09 18.29 9.18
C PHE A 55 9.84 17.69 9.82
N SER A 56 9.97 16.69 10.72
CA SER A 56 8.79 16.09 11.36
C SER A 56 7.93 17.17 12.01
N ASP A 57 6.61 17.13 11.81
CA ASP A 57 5.62 18.07 12.35
C ASP A 57 5.79 19.53 11.88
N CYS A 58 6.50 19.78 10.77
CA CYS A 58 6.52 21.11 10.14
C CYS A 58 5.22 21.32 9.34
N THR A 59 4.13 21.60 10.04
CA THR A 59 2.77 21.66 9.48
C THR A 59 2.54 22.86 8.55
N GLY A 60 3.31 23.93 8.70
CA GLY A 60 3.25 25.12 7.83
C GLY A 60 3.95 24.95 6.48
N LEU A 61 4.79 23.92 6.32
CA LEU A 61 5.56 23.66 5.10
C LEU A 61 4.65 23.13 4.00
N THR A 62 4.57 23.84 2.87
CA THR A 62 3.65 23.54 1.77
C THR A 62 4.30 22.88 0.55
N SER A 63 5.58 23.17 0.29
CA SER A 63 6.35 22.56 -0.77
C SER A 63 7.84 22.51 -0.43
N VAL A 64 8.54 21.50 -0.96
CA VAL A 64 9.98 21.32 -0.75
C VAL A 64 10.67 20.97 -2.07
N VAL A 65 11.72 21.73 -2.38
CA VAL A 65 12.69 21.41 -3.44
C VAL A 65 13.95 20.85 -2.80
N ILE A 66 14.24 19.58 -3.06
CA ILE A 66 15.42 18.87 -2.56
C ILE A 66 16.50 18.90 -3.66
N PRO A 67 17.74 19.35 -3.38
CA PRO A 67 18.79 19.46 -4.39
C PRO A 67 19.38 18.11 -4.79
N ASN A 68 19.91 18.03 -6.01
CA ASN A 68 20.49 16.81 -6.61
C ASN A 68 21.76 16.29 -5.91
N ASN A 69 22.24 16.94 -4.86
CA ASN A 69 23.33 16.45 -4.03
C ASN A 69 22.84 15.55 -2.88
N VAL A 70 21.52 15.54 -2.61
CA VAL A 70 20.92 14.72 -1.56
C VAL A 70 20.76 13.28 -2.01
N THR A 71 21.37 12.35 -1.28
CA THR A 71 21.36 10.92 -1.65
C THR A 71 20.39 10.05 -0.86
N ALA A 72 19.89 10.55 0.27
CA ALA A 72 18.98 9.83 1.15
C ALA A 72 18.01 10.76 1.89
N ILE A 73 16.79 10.27 2.10
CA ILE A 73 15.77 10.86 2.96
C ILE A 73 15.63 9.99 4.21
N GLY A 74 15.96 10.55 5.38
CA GLY A 74 15.98 9.87 6.66
C GLY A 74 14.61 9.38 7.17
N LYS A 75 14.64 8.58 8.23
CA LYS A 75 13.43 8.09 8.89
C LYS A 75 12.62 9.24 9.46
N HIS A 76 11.31 9.24 9.28
CA HIS A 76 10.42 10.33 9.72
C HIS A 76 10.75 11.73 9.16
N ALA A 77 11.60 11.86 8.13
CA ALA A 77 12.13 13.15 7.68
C ALA A 77 11.07 14.25 7.50
N PHE A 78 9.92 13.93 6.90
CA PHE A 78 8.76 14.79 6.69
C PHE A 78 7.49 14.25 7.37
N SER A 79 7.64 13.44 8.43
CA SER A 79 6.51 12.86 9.16
C SER A 79 5.56 13.96 9.66
N ARG A 80 4.26 13.86 9.41
CA ARG A 80 3.22 14.80 9.85
C ARG A 80 3.42 16.24 9.36
N CYS A 81 4.09 16.45 8.23
CA CYS A 81 4.03 17.73 7.50
C CYS A 81 2.66 17.85 6.83
N THR A 82 1.61 18.14 7.61
CA THR A 82 0.22 18.03 7.14
C THR A 82 -0.13 19.02 6.04
N GLY A 83 0.53 20.18 5.97
CA GLY A 83 0.33 21.16 4.89
C GLY A 83 1.16 20.90 3.62
N LEU A 84 2.00 19.86 3.61
CA LEU A 84 2.92 19.58 2.50
C LEU A 84 2.14 19.04 1.30
N THR A 85 2.01 19.84 0.26
CA THR A 85 1.24 19.52 -0.95
C THR A 85 2.06 18.91 -2.08
N SER A 86 3.36 19.26 -2.15
CA SER A 86 4.27 18.79 -3.19
C SER A 86 5.70 18.63 -2.68
N VAL A 87 6.39 17.60 -3.17
CA VAL A 87 7.81 17.34 -2.90
C VAL A 87 8.45 16.86 -4.19
N VAL A 88 9.56 17.49 -4.57
CA VAL A 88 10.39 17.02 -5.69
C VAL A 88 11.54 16.22 -5.10
N ILE A 89 11.50 14.88 -5.27
CA ILE A 89 12.61 13.99 -4.89
C ILE A 89 13.58 13.91 -6.09
N PRO A 90 14.86 14.28 -5.93
CA PRO A 90 15.82 14.28 -7.02
C PRO A 90 16.34 12.88 -7.36
N ASP A 91 16.81 12.69 -8.59
CA ASP A 91 17.37 11.44 -9.13
C ASP A 91 18.66 10.97 -8.42
N SER A 92 19.18 11.76 -7.49
CA SER A 92 20.29 11.37 -6.61
C SER A 92 19.83 10.53 -5.42
N VAL A 93 18.55 10.57 -5.06
CA VAL A 93 18.00 9.82 -3.92
C VAL A 93 17.85 8.35 -4.27
N THR A 94 18.46 7.48 -3.47
CA THR A 94 18.45 6.03 -3.71
C THR A 94 17.53 5.25 -2.79
N ALA A 95 17.10 5.88 -1.68
CA ALA A 95 16.23 5.26 -0.68
C ALA A 95 15.34 6.29 0.02
N ILE A 96 14.08 5.90 0.25
CA ILE A 96 13.11 6.65 1.05
C ILE A 96 12.99 5.98 2.42
N GLY A 97 13.30 6.71 3.48
CA GLY A 97 13.32 6.21 4.85
C GLY A 97 11.96 5.71 5.36
N MET A 98 12.02 4.84 6.37
CA MET A 98 10.84 4.39 7.11
C MET A 98 10.11 5.59 7.73
N PHE A 99 8.79 5.64 7.56
CA PHE A 99 7.92 6.74 7.95
C PHE A 99 8.27 8.12 7.33
N ALA A 100 9.07 8.19 6.26
CA ALA A 100 9.59 9.46 5.74
C ALA A 100 8.53 10.53 5.51
N PHE A 101 7.35 10.18 4.98
CA PHE A 101 6.23 11.07 4.69
C PHE A 101 4.93 10.64 5.42
N VAL A 102 5.02 9.88 6.52
CA VAL A 102 3.82 9.40 7.24
C VAL A 102 2.91 10.57 7.62
N CYS A 103 1.61 10.45 7.38
CA CYS A 103 0.59 11.48 7.65
C CYS A 103 0.86 12.85 7.00
N CYS A 104 1.50 12.92 5.82
CA CYS A 104 1.45 14.12 4.97
C CYS A 104 0.07 14.19 4.30
N THR A 105 -0.94 14.64 5.04
CA THR A 105 -2.35 14.51 4.62
C THR A 105 -2.72 15.31 3.38
N ASP A 106 -2.03 16.43 3.13
CA ASP A 106 -2.30 17.29 1.96
C ASP A 106 -1.40 16.95 0.75
N LEU A 107 -0.50 15.96 0.87
CA LEU A 107 0.40 15.56 -0.22
C LEU A 107 -0.42 14.88 -1.32
N THR A 108 -0.63 15.59 -2.43
CA THR A 108 -1.56 15.14 -3.48
C THR A 108 -0.96 14.20 -4.51
N SER A 109 0.34 14.37 -4.76
CA SER A 109 1.12 13.60 -5.72
C SER A 109 2.56 13.49 -5.25
N ILE A 110 3.24 12.42 -5.66
CA ILE A 110 4.67 12.29 -5.49
C ILE A 110 5.26 11.55 -6.69
N VAL A 111 6.36 12.10 -7.21
CA VAL A 111 7.18 11.41 -8.21
C VAL A 111 8.35 10.78 -7.47
N ILE A 112 8.38 9.45 -7.43
CA ILE A 112 9.51 8.68 -6.92
C ILE A 112 10.48 8.52 -8.11
N PRO A 113 11.74 8.95 -8.00
CA PRO A 113 12.67 8.90 -9.13
C PRO A 113 13.21 7.48 -9.36
N ASP A 114 13.61 7.19 -10.59
CA ASP A 114 14.10 5.87 -11.03
C ASP A 114 15.34 5.39 -10.27
N SER A 115 16.07 6.31 -9.62
CA SER A 115 17.20 5.99 -8.75
C SER A 115 16.81 5.28 -7.45
N VAL A 116 15.55 5.36 -7.04
CA VAL A 116 15.07 4.75 -5.80
C VAL A 116 14.98 3.24 -5.96
N THR A 117 15.66 2.52 -5.09
CA THR A 117 15.67 1.05 -5.08
C THR A 117 14.80 0.46 -3.96
N SER A 118 14.46 1.25 -2.94
CA SER A 118 13.68 0.81 -1.80
C SER A 118 12.81 1.92 -1.21
N ILE A 119 11.57 1.54 -0.84
CA ILE A 119 10.63 2.38 -0.10
C ILE A 119 10.49 1.80 1.30
N GLY A 120 10.82 2.58 2.33
CA GLY A 120 10.80 2.14 3.71
C GLY A 120 9.40 1.80 4.25
N ASN A 121 9.37 1.07 5.38
CA ASN A 121 8.12 0.74 6.06
C ASN A 121 7.31 2.02 6.38
N ALA A 122 6.02 1.99 6.08
CA ALA A 122 5.08 3.09 6.32
C ALA A 122 5.52 4.45 5.76
N ALA A 123 6.38 4.48 4.73
CA ALA A 123 6.93 5.71 4.16
C ALA A 123 5.85 6.75 3.80
N PHE A 124 4.71 6.32 3.26
CA PHE A 124 3.58 7.17 2.87
C PHE A 124 2.29 6.86 3.64
N SER A 125 2.37 6.11 4.74
CA SER A 125 1.20 5.71 5.52
C SER A 125 0.40 6.95 5.98
N GLY A 126 -0.91 6.96 5.75
CA GLY A 126 -1.81 8.05 6.12
C GLY A 126 -1.68 9.30 5.25
N CYS A 127 -1.04 9.25 4.08
CA CYS A 127 -1.10 10.33 3.09
C CYS A 127 -2.48 10.34 2.43
N THR A 128 -3.50 10.86 3.13
CA THR A 128 -4.91 10.76 2.72
C THR A 128 -5.22 11.55 1.45
N GLY A 129 -4.47 12.61 1.15
CA GLY A 129 -4.60 13.39 -0.07
C GLY A 129 -3.89 12.79 -1.29
N LEU A 130 -3.07 11.75 -1.11
CA LEU A 130 -2.26 11.19 -2.19
C LEU A 130 -3.14 10.41 -3.17
N THR A 131 -3.31 10.97 -4.37
CA THR A 131 -4.28 10.45 -5.36
C THR A 131 -3.71 9.41 -6.31
N SER A 132 -2.42 9.48 -6.59
CA SER A 132 -1.69 8.60 -7.49
C SER A 132 -0.23 8.47 -7.05
N VAL A 133 0.34 7.29 -7.29
CA VAL A 133 1.76 7.01 -7.10
C VAL A 133 2.24 6.13 -8.25
N VAL A 134 3.33 6.54 -8.88
CA VAL A 134 4.09 5.70 -9.81
C VAL A 134 5.30 5.19 -9.03
N ILE A 135 5.40 3.87 -8.88
CA ILE A 135 6.54 3.21 -8.24
C ILE A 135 7.51 2.80 -9.37
N PRO A 136 8.75 3.30 -9.40
CA PRO A 136 9.70 3.02 -10.47
C PRO A 136 10.10 1.56 -10.60
N ASP A 137 10.47 1.16 -11.82
CA ASP A 137 10.90 -0.20 -12.18
C ASP A 137 12.18 -0.68 -11.48
N ASN A 138 12.92 0.21 -10.82
CA ASN A 138 14.10 -0.17 -10.03
C ASN A 138 13.78 -0.46 -8.55
N VAL A 139 12.54 -0.21 -8.11
CA VAL A 139 12.12 -0.49 -6.73
C VAL A 139 11.92 -1.99 -6.56
N THR A 140 12.82 -2.62 -5.83
CA THR A 140 12.77 -4.08 -5.56
C THR A 140 12.09 -4.41 -4.23
N ALA A 141 11.90 -3.41 -3.36
CA ALA A 141 11.29 -3.59 -2.05
C ALA A 141 10.35 -2.42 -1.68
N ILE A 142 9.07 -2.77 -1.44
CA ILE A 142 8.08 -1.88 -0.85
C ILE A 142 7.87 -2.32 0.61
N GLY A 143 8.21 -1.44 1.55
CA GLY A 143 8.11 -1.72 2.98
C GLY A 143 6.67 -2.01 3.43
N LYS A 144 6.56 -2.71 4.56
CA LYS A 144 5.26 -3.00 5.20
C LYS A 144 4.54 -1.68 5.49
N LEU A 145 3.22 -1.65 5.32
CA LEU A 145 2.37 -0.47 5.51
C LEU A 145 2.73 0.74 4.62
N ALA A 146 3.56 0.61 3.57
CA ALA A 146 4.12 1.76 2.83
C ALA A 146 3.05 2.78 2.39
N PHE A 147 1.87 2.32 1.96
CA PHE A 147 0.73 3.14 1.55
C PHE A 147 -0.53 2.86 2.39
N PHE A 148 -0.35 2.41 3.64
CA PHE A 148 -1.47 2.12 4.55
C PHE A 148 -2.32 3.37 4.78
N ARG A 149 -3.64 3.27 4.59
CA ARG A 149 -4.60 4.37 4.75
C ARG A 149 -4.29 5.61 3.90
N CYS A 150 -3.70 5.44 2.72
CA CYS A 150 -3.76 6.45 1.66
C CYS A 150 -5.18 6.47 1.06
N THR A 151 -6.15 7.02 1.80
CA THR A 151 -7.58 6.87 1.48
C THR A 151 -7.95 7.46 0.12
N GLY A 152 -7.28 8.54 -0.32
CA GLY A 152 -7.49 9.17 -1.62
C GLY A 152 -6.78 8.48 -2.79
N LEU A 153 -6.02 7.41 -2.56
CA LEU A 153 -5.22 6.76 -3.61
C LEU A 153 -6.13 6.00 -4.57
N THR A 154 -6.29 6.53 -5.78
CA THR A 154 -7.22 6.00 -6.79
C THR A 154 -6.61 4.93 -7.69
N SER A 155 -5.30 5.01 -7.91
CA SER A 155 -4.54 4.12 -8.79
C SER A 155 -3.11 3.93 -8.30
N VAL A 156 -2.61 2.70 -8.45
CA VAL A 156 -1.21 2.33 -8.20
C VAL A 156 -0.74 1.44 -9.34
N VAL A 157 0.47 1.71 -9.84
CA VAL A 157 1.19 0.78 -10.72
C VAL A 157 2.26 0.09 -9.87
N ILE A 158 2.17 -1.23 -9.76
CA ILE A 158 3.19 -2.06 -9.11
C ILE A 158 4.16 -2.50 -10.22
N PRO A 159 5.46 -2.18 -10.13
CA PRO A 159 6.42 -2.52 -11.17
C PRO A 159 6.80 -4.00 -11.12
N ASP A 160 7.28 -4.52 -12.27
CA ASP A 160 7.71 -5.91 -12.44
C ASP A 160 8.97 -6.27 -11.64
N SER A 161 9.61 -5.30 -11.00
CA SER A 161 10.72 -5.52 -10.05
C SER A 161 10.25 -5.97 -8.66
N VAL A 162 8.96 -5.81 -8.34
CA VAL A 162 8.40 -6.19 -7.04
C VAL A 162 8.03 -7.65 -7.04
N THR A 163 8.61 -8.42 -6.12
CA THR A 163 8.37 -9.87 -6.01
C THR A 163 7.32 -10.25 -4.97
N ALA A 164 6.99 -9.33 -4.06
CA ALA A 164 5.97 -9.55 -3.03
C ALA A 164 5.29 -8.24 -2.64
N ILE A 165 3.99 -8.29 -2.39
CA ILE A 165 3.24 -7.19 -1.82
C ILE A 165 3.20 -7.39 -0.30
N GLY A 166 3.90 -6.51 0.41
CA GLY A 166 4.06 -6.63 1.86
C GLY A 166 2.76 -6.54 2.68
N MET A 167 2.90 -6.95 3.95
CA MET A 167 1.85 -6.83 4.96
C MET A 167 1.30 -5.40 5.04
N PHE A 168 -0.04 -5.27 4.97
CA PHE A 168 -0.79 -4.02 5.05
C PHE A 168 -0.39 -2.92 4.04
N THR A 169 0.34 -3.25 2.96
CA THR A 169 0.94 -2.23 2.07
C THR A 169 -0.07 -1.22 1.53
N PHE A 170 -1.26 -1.65 1.12
CA PHE A 170 -2.34 -0.80 0.59
C PHE A 170 -3.61 -0.85 1.46
N ALA A 171 -3.57 -1.43 2.65
CA ALA A 171 -4.76 -1.57 3.48
C ALA A 171 -5.40 -0.20 3.80
N GLY A 172 -6.71 -0.11 3.62
CA GLY A 172 -7.49 1.12 3.82
C GLY A 172 -7.34 2.17 2.72
N CYS A 173 -6.81 1.83 1.55
CA CYS A 173 -6.91 2.70 0.36
C CYS A 173 -8.34 2.64 -0.19
N THR A 174 -9.25 3.43 0.41
CA THR A 174 -10.68 3.34 0.16
C THR A 174 -11.10 3.78 -1.24
N ASP A 175 -10.32 4.64 -1.90
CA ASP A 175 -10.62 5.13 -3.25
C ASP A 175 -9.92 4.32 -4.35
N LEU A 176 -9.10 3.31 -4.00
CA LEU A 176 -8.42 2.45 -4.97
C LEU A 176 -9.45 1.57 -5.67
N THR A 177 -9.65 1.74 -6.98
CA THR A 177 -10.76 1.11 -7.71
C THR A 177 -10.42 -0.20 -8.41
N SER A 178 -9.17 -0.33 -8.85
CA SER A 178 -8.65 -1.50 -9.56
C SER A 178 -7.18 -1.71 -9.25
N ILE A 179 -6.73 -2.96 -9.23
CA ILE A 179 -5.31 -3.29 -9.14
C ILE A 179 -4.96 -4.48 -10.04
N VAL A 180 -3.82 -4.38 -10.73
CA VAL A 180 -3.20 -5.49 -11.45
C VAL A 180 -1.99 -5.93 -10.65
N ILE A 181 -1.96 -7.20 -10.27
CA ILE A 181 -0.82 -7.83 -9.62
C ILE A 181 0.12 -8.34 -10.74
N PRO A 182 1.36 -7.84 -10.86
CA PRO A 182 2.25 -8.21 -11.97
C PRO A 182 2.81 -9.63 -11.84
N ASP A 183 3.29 -10.18 -12.96
CA ASP A 183 3.83 -11.54 -13.09
C ASP A 183 5.12 -11.78 -12.29
N SER A 184 5.70 -10.72 -11.73
CA SER A 184 6.84 -10.81 -10.82
C SER A 184 6.43 -11.16 -9.39
N VAL A 185 5.17 -10.89 -9.01
CA VAL A 185 4.70 -11.07 -7.64
C VAL A 185 4.33 -12.53 -7.38
N THR A 186 4.92 -13.12 -6.35
CA THR A 186 4.59 -14.49 -5.90
C THR A 186 3.74 -14.51 -4.64
N VAL A 187 3.79 -13.44 -3.82
CA VAL A 187 3.08 -13.37 -2.53
C VAL A 187 2.26 -12.08 -2.40
N ILE A 188 0.98 -12.23 -2.08
CA ILE A 188 0.11 -11.14 -1.61
C ILE A 188 0.03 -11.24 -0.08
N GLY A 189 0.74 -10.37 0.62
CA GLY A 189 0.95 -10.45 2.05
C GLY A 189 -0.27 -10.14 2.91
N ARG A 190 -0.14 -10.43 4.20
CA ARG A 190 -1.19 -10.33 5.22
C ARG A 190 -1.86 -8.98 5.17
N ALA A 191 -3.18 -8.99 4.93
CA ALA A 191 -4.00 -7.81 4.86
C ALA A 191 -3.48 -6.72 3.88
N ALA A 192 -2.77 -7.10 2.82
CA ALA A 192 -2.17 -6.17 1.86
C ALA A 192 -3.16 -5.14 1.30
N PHE A 193 -4.40 -5.55 1.04
CA PHE A 193 -5.50 -4.72 0.50
C PHE A 193 -6.71 -4.68 1.45
N ALA A 194 -6.54 -5.03 2.73
CA ALA A 194 -7.66 -5.09 3.65
C ALA A 194 -8.35 -3.72 3.78
N GLY A 195 -9.68 -3.69 3.67
CA GLY A 195 -10.49 -2.47 3.77
C GLY A 195 -10.38 -1.51 2.58
N CYS A 196 -9.86 -1.95 1.43
CA CYS A 196 -9.95 -1.20 0.18
C CYS A 196 -11.39 -1.25 -0.35
N THR A 197 -12.29 -0.47 0.25
CA THR A 197 -13.74 -0.54 -0.01
C THR A 197 -14.14 -0.11 -1.42
N GLY A 198 -13.33 0.71 -2.09
CA GLY A 198 -13.52 1.09 -3.48
C GLY A 198 -13.00 0.07 -4.48
N LEU A 199 -12.25 -0.95 -4.05
CA LEU A 199 -11.62 -1.91 -4.95
C LEU A 199 -12.69 -2.81 -5.56
N THR A 200 -12.98 -2.60 -6.84
CA THR A 200 -14.03 -3.34 -7.57
C THR A 200 -13.50 -4.53 -8.34
N THR A 201 -12.24 -4.42 -8.79
CA THR A 201 -11.57 -5.40 -9.66
C THR A 201 -10.14 -5.64 -9.19
N VAL A 202 -9.74 -6.90 -9.20
CA VAL A 202 -8.34 -7.32 -9.01
C VAL A 202 -7.99 -8.35 -10.07
N VAL A 203 -6.84 -8.17 -10.71
CA VAL A 203 -6.25 -9.18 -11.60
C VAL A 203 -5.07 -9.79 -10.84
N ILE A 204 -5.20 -11.04 -10.43
CA ILE A 204 -4.14 -11.81 -9.77
C ILE A 204 -3.39 -12.57 -10.87
N SER A 205 -2.08 -12.34 -11.01
CA SER A 205 -1.26 -13.03 -12.01
C SER A 205 -1.05 -14.52 -11.70
N ASP A 206 -0.79 -15.29 -12.76
CA ASP A 206 -0.40 -16.71 -12.74
C ASP A 206 0.97 -16.99 -12.09
N SER A 207 1.66 -15.97 -11.60
CA SER A 207 2.86 -16.09 -10.77
C SER A 207 2.57 -16.22 -9.28
N VAL A 208 1.38 -15.79 -8.83
CA VAL A 208 1.05 -15.72 -7.41
C VAL A 208 0.87 -17.13 -6.85
N THR A 209 1.64 -17.48 -5.83
CA THR A 209 1.56 -18.78 -5.14
C THR A 209 0.84 -18.66 -3.80
N GLU A 210 0.86 -17.48 -3.16
CA GLU A 210 0.35 -17.29 -1.81
C GLU A 210 -0.52 -16.02 -1.71
N ILE A 211 -1.73 -16.18 -1.16
CA ILE A 211 -2.63 -15.09 -0.77
C ILE A 211 -2.80 -15.20 0.75
N GLU A 212 -2.08 -14.38 1.52
CA GLU A 212 -2.02 -14.51 2.98
C GLU A 212 -3.32 -14.09 3.71
N GLU A 213 -3.33 -14.31 5.03
CA GLU A 213 -4.44 -13.97 5.94
C GLU A 213 -4.99 -12.57 5.67
N ALA A 214 -6.32 -12.50 5.51
CA ALA A 214 -7.06 -11.25 5.33
C ALA A 214 -6.61 -10.36 4.16
N ALA A 215 -5.85 -10.88 3.18
CA ALA A 215 -5.26 -10.09 2.09
C ALA A 215 -6.23 -9.08 1.43
N PHE A 216 -7.48 -9.48 1.18
CA PHE A 216 -8.56 -8.65 0.63
C PHE A 216 -9.74 -8.48 1.60
N ALA A 217 -9.56 -8.74 2.90
CA ALA A 217 -10.66 -8.67 3.85
C ALA A 217 -11.29 -7.28 3.89
N GLY A 218 -12.62 -7.19 3.83
CA GLY A 218 -13.36 -5.93 3.85
C GLY A 218 -13.25 -5.12 2.56
N CYS A 219 -12.79 -5.69 1.44
CA CYS A 219 -12.93 -5.08 0.11
C CYS A 219 -14.40 -5.15 -0.31
N THR A 220 -15.24 -4.29 0.27
CA THR A 220 -16.70 -4.34 0.08
C THR A 220 -17.14 -4.00 -1.33
N GLY A 221 -16.32 -3.29 -2.12
CA GLY A 221 -16.58 -3.03 -3.55
C GLY A 221 -16.24 -4.20 -4.47
N LEU A 222 -15.49 -5.21 -3.99
CA LEU A 222 -14.91 -6.24 -4.84
C LEU A 222 -16.00 -7.17 -5.37
N THR A 223 -16.07 -7.33 -6.69
CA THR A 223 -17.17 -8.08 -7.35
C THR A 223 -16.76 -9.41 -7.93
N THR A 224 -15.51 -9.53 -8.40
CA THR A 224 -15.01 -10.73 -9.08
C THR A 224 -13.58 -11.02 -8.65
N VAL A 225 -13.31 -12.29 -8.36
CA VAL A 225 -11.97 -12.83 -8.13
C VAL A 225 -11.87 -14.19 -8.83
N VAL A 226 -10.78 -14.37 -9.58
CA VAL A 226 -10.35 -15.66 -10.09
C VAL A 226 -9.06 -16.02 -9.36
N ILE A 227 -9.02 -17.20 -8.74
CA ILE A 227 -7.81 -17.77 -8.14
C ILE A 227 -7.01 -18.46 -9.25
N PRO A 228 -5.78 -18.00 -9.57
CA PRO A 228 -4.94 -18.59 -10.61
C PRO A 228 -4.55 -20.05 -10.33
N ALA A 229 -4.07 -20.74 -11.38
CA ALA A 229 -3.62 -22.13 -11.27
C ALA A 229 -2.40 -22.31 -10.34
N SER A 230 -1.59 -21.27 -10.20
CA SER A 230 -0.37 -21.21 -9.41
C SER A 230 -0.59 -21.11 -7.90
N VAL A 231 -1.77 -20.65 -7.45
CA VAL A 231 -2.03 -20.41 -6.03
C VAL A 231 -2.09 -21.74 -5.28
N THR A 232 -1.21 -21.90 -4.30
CA THR A 232 -1.09 -23.08 -3.44
C THR A 232 -1.44 -22.82 -1.99
N ASP A 233 -1.50 -21.54 -1.56
CA ASP A 233 -1.91 -21.16 -0.22
C ASP A 233 -2.87 -19.96 -0.24
N ILE A 234 -3.97 -20.10 0.49
CA ILE A 234 -4.99 -19.06 0.73
C ILE A 234 -5.22 -19.01 2.22
N GLY A 235 -4.77 -17.92 2.83
CA GLY A 235 -4.86 -17.67 4.26
C GLY A 235 -6.28 -17.42 4.73
N ASN A 236 -6.47 -17.58 6.04
CA ASN A 236 -7.74 -17.37 6.72
C ASN A 236 -8.33 -15.99 6.40
N GLY A 237 -9.64 -15.96 6.10
CA GLY A 237 -10.35 -14.73 5.83
C GLY A 237 -9.80 -13.89 4.67
N ALA A 238 -9.02 -14.46 3.73
CA ALA A 238 -8.44 -13.71 2.61
C ALA A 238 -9.47 -12.84 1.86
N PHE A 239 -10.73 -13.28 1.79
CA PHE A 239 -11.86 -12.55 1.19
C PHE A 239 -13.00 -12.27 2.18
N ALA A 240 -12.72 -12.30 3.49
CA ALA A 240 -13.71 -12.04 4.53
C ALA A 240 -14.37 -10.67 4.34
N ALA A 241 -15.67 -10.55 4.61
CA ALA A 241 -16.42 -9.30 4.50
C ALA A 241 -16.39 -8.62 3.10
N CYS A 242 -16.05 -9.36 2.03
CA CYS A 242 -16.23 -8.91 0.64
C CYS A 242 -17.70 -9.05 0.23
N VAL A 243 -18.57 -8.21 0.80
CA VAL A 243 -20.04 -8.36 0.76
C VAL A 243 -20.64 -8.34 -0.65
N ASN A 244 -19.98 -7.68 -1.62
CA ASN A 244 -20.44 -7.60 -3.01
C ASN A 244 -19.70 -8.57 -3.95
N LEU A 245 -18.89 -9.49 -3.41
CA LEU A 245 -18.18 -10.49 -4.21
C LEU A 245 -19.19 -11.46 -4.80
N MET A 246 -19.45 -11.32 -6.09
CA MET A 246 -20.44 -12.06 -6.87
C MET A 246 -19.86 -13.33 -7.48
N GLN A 247 -18.63 -13.23 -7.99
CA GLN A 247 -17.95 -14.33 -8.64
C GLN A 247 -16.64 -14.60 -7.93
N LEU A 248 -16.55 -15.79 -7.32
CA LEU A 248 -15.34 -16.29 -6.71
C LEU A 248 -15.06 -17.67 -7.30
N THR A 249 -14.13 -17.73 -8.23
CA THR A 249 -13.82 -18.95 -8.99
C THR A 249 -12.36 -19.33 -8.88
N VAL A 250 -12.05 -20.59 -9.18
CA VAL A 250 -10.69 -21.12 -9.23
C VAL A 250 -10.41 -21.56 -10.66
N ASP A 251 -9.20 -21.27 -11.16
CA ASP A 251 -8.75 -21.81 -12.43
C ASP A 251 -8.82 -23.35 -12.44
N ASN A 252 -9.30 -23.93 -13.54
CA ASN A 252 -9.50 -25.38 -13.64
C ASN A 252 -8.20 -26.18 -13.51
N ALA A 253 -7.07 -25.59 -13.89
CA ALA A 253 -5.74 -26.19 -13.77
C ALA A 253 -5.15 -26.09 -12.36
N ASN A 254 -5.76 -25.35 -11.43
CA ASN A 254 -5.28 -25.27 -10.05
C ASN A 254 -5.28 -26.67 -9.41
N ALA A 255 -4.12 -27.10 -8.90
CA ALA A 255 -3.95 -28.44 -8.33
C ALA A 255 -4.40 -28.57 -6.87
N VAL A 256 -4.53 -27.43 -6.15
CA VAL A 256 -4.77 -27.38 -4.70
C VAL A 256 -6.21 -27.05 -4.36
N TYR A 257 -6.88 -26.24 -5.18
CA TYR A 257 -8.22 -25.74 -4.92
C TYR A 257 -9.21 -26.07 -6.05
N CYS A 258 -10.49 -26.07 -5.71
CA CYS A 258 -11.59 -26.07 -6.67
C CYS A 258 -12.68 -25.10 -6.21
N GLY A 259 -13.38 -24.49 -7.17
CA GLY A 259 -14.56 -23.67 -6.91
C GLY A 259 -15.85 -24.42 -7.27
N GLU A 260 -16.85 -24.34 -6.41
CA GLU A 260 -18.22 -24.81 -6.66
C GLU A 260 -19.20 -23.82 -6.05
N ASP A 261 -20.18 -23.37 -6.84
CA ASP A 261 -21.22 -22.42 -6.40
C ASP A 261 -20.66 -21.16 -5.70
N ASN A 262 -19.54 -20.64 -6.19
CA ASN A 262 -18.81 -19.51 -5.61
C ASN A 262 -18.26 -19.74 -4.18
N ILE A 263 -18.04 -21.00 -3.83
CA ILE A 263 -17.33 -21.44 -2.63
C ILE A 263 -16.03 -22.13 -3.09
N ILE A 264 -14.92 -21.74 -2.50
CA ILE A 264 -13.61 -22.36 -2.70
C ILE A 264 -13.43 -23.45 -1.67
N TYR A 265 -13.01 -24.61 -2.14
CA TYR A 265 -12.58 -25.75 -1.33
C TYR A 265 -11.16 -26.16 -1.70
N THR A 266 -10.51 -26.95 -0.85
CA THR A 266 -9.39 -27.80 -1.29
C THR A 266 -9.86 -28.75 -2.40
N LYS A 267 -8.93 -29.19 -3.26
CA LYS A 267 -9.24 -30.04 -4.42
C LYS A 267 -9.93 -31.36 -4.05
N ASP A 268 -9.61 -31.88 -2.87
CA ASP A 268 -10.23 -33.08 -2.29
C ASP A 268 -11.55 -32.80 -1.54
N LYS A 269 -12.00 -31.53 -1.51
CA LYS A 269 -13.19 -31.02 -0.83
C LYS A 269 -13.25 -31.34 0.67
N LYS A 270 -12.10 -31.45 1.34
CA LYS A 270 -12.03 -31.62 2.81
C LYS A 270 -12.05 -30.31 3.57
N LYS A 271 -11.60 -29.21 2.98
CA LYS A 271 -11.61 -27.90 3.64
C LYS A 271 -12.33 -26.87 2.79
N LEU A 272 -13.28 -26.17 3.40
CA LEU A 272 -13.90 -24.97 2.83
C LEU A 272 -12.99 -23.77 3.14
N ILE A 273 -12.59 -23.04 2.12
CA ILE A 273 -11.58 -21.97 2.20
C ILE A 273 -12.23 -20.59 2.30
N ALA A 274 -13.10 -20.26 1.34
CA ALA A 274 -13.74 -18.95 1.25
C ALA A 274 -15.03 -19.04 0.43
N ALA A 275 -15.96 -18.12 0.67
CA ALA A 275 -17.21 -18.03 -0.05
C ALA A 275 -17.48 -16.60 -0.54
N ALA A 276 -18.11 -16.48 -1.70
CA ALA A 276 -18.56 -15.20 -2.24
C ALA A 276 -19.58 -14.51 -1.33
N GLY A 277 -19.39 -13.21 -1.05
CA GLY A 277 -20.25 -12.46 -0.13
C GLY A 277 -21.70 -12.31 -0.58
N THR A 278 -21.99 -12.45 -1.88
CA THR A 278 -23.38 -12.37 -2.37
C THR A 278 -24.13 -13.69 -2.28
N LEU A 279 -23.55 -14.75 -1.70
CA LEU A 279 -24.27 -15.99 -1.44
C LEU A 279 -25.52 -15.72 -0.60
N LYS A 280 -26.62 -16.41 -0.95
CA LYS A 280 -27.92 -16.18 -0.35
C LYS A 280 -28.72 -17.45 -0.14
N GLY A 281 -29.62 -17.38 0.83
CA GLY A 281 -30.54 -18.47 1.16
C GLY A 281 -29.87 -19.58 1.94
N HIS A 282 -30.25 -20.81 1.63
CA HIS A 282 -29.84 -22.01 2.35
C HIS A 282 -28.64 -22.67 1.67
N ILE A 283 -27.58 -22.91 2.43
CA ILE A 283 -26.38 -23.65 1.98
C ILE A 283 -26.23 -24.93 2.79
N VAL A 284 -25.91 -26.02 2.10
CA VAL A 284 -25.54 -27.30 2.70
C VAL A 284 -24.07 -27.53 2.40
N VAL A 285 -23.24 -27.54 3.44
CA VAL A 285 -21.81 -27.86 3.28
C VAL A 285 -21.68 -29.37 3.04
N PRO A 286 -20.93 -29.83 2.02
CA PRO A 286 -20.83 -31.25 1.68
C PRO A 286 -20.24 -32.10 2.83
N ASP A 287 -20.72 -33.33 3.01
CA ASP A 287 -20.21 -34.29 4.02
C ASP A 287 -18.72 -34.66 3.85
N THR A 288 -18.11 -34.34 2.70
CA THR A 288 -16.66 -34.50 2.50
C THR A 288 -15.85 -33.49 3.29
N VAL A 289 -16.44 -32.34 3.65
CA VAL A 289 -15.77 -31.26 4.36
C VAL A 289 -15.58 -31.64 5.82
N THR A 290 -14.34 -31.61 6.28
CA THR A 290 -13.94 -31.86 7.67
C THR A 290 -13.43 -30.60 8.38
N GLU A 291 -13.15 -29.53 7.64
CA GLU A 291 -12.66 -28.26 8.18
C GLU A 291 -13.31 -27.07 7.47
N ILE A 292 -13.70 -26.04 8.22
CA ILE A 292 -14.22 -24.78 7.68
C ILE A 292 -13.22 -23.67 8.05
N GLY A 293 -12.68 -22.99 7.03
CA GLY A 293 -11.76 -21.88 7.21
C GLY A 293 -12.37 -20.74 8.01
N ILE A 294 -11.54 -20.10 8.84
CA ILE A 294 -11.94 -18.95 9.65
C ILE A 294 -12.42 -17.83 8.71
N ASP A 295 -13.56 -17.23 9.05
CA ASP A 295 -14.22 -16.16 8.30
C ASP A 295 -14.62 -16.51 6.85
N SER A 296 -14.68 -17.80 6.50
CA SER A 296 -15.00 -18.26 5.14
C SER A 296 -16.38 -17.81 4.64
N PHE A 297 -17.37 -17.65 5.52
CA PHE A 297 -18.69 -17.08 5.22
C PHE A 297 -18.84 -15.62 5.69
N SER A 298 -17.77 -14.98 6.16
CA SER A 298 -17.83 -13.59 6.62
C SER A 298 -18.21 -12.67 5.45
N GLY A 299 -19.26 -11.86 5.65
CA GLY A 299 -19.81 -10.99 4.60
C GLY A 299 -20.92 -11.62 3.76
N CYS A 300 -21.23 -12.91 3.94
CA CYS A 300 -22.36 -13.58 3.28
C CYS A 300 -23.71 -13.18 3.90
N THR A 301 -24.07 -11.90 3.78
CA THR A 301 -25.23 -11.29 4.47
C THR A 301 -26.59 -11.78 3.98
N GLY A 302 -26.63 -12.45 2.81
CA GLY A 302 -27.85 -13.03 2.24
C GLY A 302 -28.17 -14.45 2.73
N LEU A 303 -27.26 -15.10 3.47
CA LEU A 303 -27.47 -16.47 3.96
C LEU A 303 -28.50 -16.50 5.08
N THR A 304 -29.47 -17.40 4.97
CA THR A 304 -30.53 -17.60 5.98
C THR A 304 -30.28 -18.82 6.84
N ASN A 305 -29.54 -19.81 6.34
CA ASN A 305 -29.19 -21.02 7.07
C ASN A 305 -27.97 -21.71 6.42
N ILE A 306 -27.05 -22.21 7.24
CA ILE A 306 -25.90 -23.02 6.82
C ILE A 306 -25.97 -24.35 7.56
N VAL A 307 -26.10 -25.46 6.82
CA VAL A 307 -26.03 -26.80 7.38
C VAL A 307 -24.59 -27.26 7.35
N ILE A 308 -24.04 -27.48 8.55
CA ILE A 308 -22.69 -27.99 8.76
C ILE A 308 -22.79 -29.51 8.96
N PRO A 309 -22.04 -30.33 8.21
CA PRO A 309 -22.06 -31.77 8.35
C PRO A 309 -21.31 -32.22 9.61
N ASN A 310 -21.65 -33.39 10.13
CA ASN A 310 -21.02 -33.97 11.33
C ASN A 310 -19.54 -34.31 11.16
N SER A 311 -19.04 -34.29 9.91
CA SER A 311 -17.64 -34.50 9.56
C SER A 311 -16.73 -33.33 9.97
N VAL A 312 -17.29 -32.14 10.18
CA VAL A 312 -16.54 -30.95 10.62
C VAL A 312 -16.21 -31.06 12.10
N THR A 313 -14.93 -30.92 12.44
CA THR A 313 -14.41 -31.01 13.82
C THR A 313 -13.68 -29.76 14.25
#